data_AF-A0A836P082-F1
#
_entry.id   AF-A0A836P082-F1
#
_cell.length_a   1.000
_cell.length_b   1.000
_cell.length_c   1.000
_cell.angle_alpha   90.00
_cell.angle_beta   90.00
_cell.angle_gamma   90.00
#
_symmetry.space_group_name_H-M   'P 1'
#
loop_
_entity.id
_entity.type
_entity.pdbx_description
1 polymer ?
#
loop_
_entity_poly.entity_id
_entity_poly.type
_entity_poly.pdbx_seq_one_letter_code
_entity_poly.pdbx_strand_id
1 'polypeptide(L)'
;IAELRTPYGRLNYTLQRTDKQLVLQLQPGLILPPGGVVLPWPYQGTPGKATVNGESAEWQNGELRIQQLPANVQIDVPGAVRRAERATQ
;
A
#
# COMPACT_ATOMS: atom_id res chain seq x y z
N ILE A 1 1.86 -4.05 -14.39
CA ILE A 1 0.44 -3.83 -14.03
C ILE A 1 -0.09 -5.16 -13.57
N ALA A 2 -0.47 -5.30 -12.30
CA ALA A 2 -1.02 -6.55 -11.77
C ALA A 2 -2.54 -6.40 -11.65
N GLU A 3 -3.29 -7.01 -12.55
CA GLU A 3 -4.76 -6.96 -12.53
C GLU A 3 -5.29 -8.02 -11.55
N LEU A 4 -5.75 -7.59 -10.37
CA LEU A 4 -6.40 -8.49 -9.41
C LEU A 4 -7.92 -8.41 -9.61
N ARG A 5 -8.54 -9.50 -10.05
CA ARG A 5 -10.01 -9.61 -10.09
C ARG A 5 -10.52 -9.87 -8.68
N THR A 6 -11.29 -8.91 -8.16
CA THR A 6 -12.04 -9.06 -6.92
C THR A 6 -13.52 -9.22 -7.25
N PRO A 7 -14.34 -9.82 -6.36
CA PRO A 7 -15.80 -9.88 -6.56
C PRO A 7 -16.46 -8.48 -6.67
N TYR A 8 -15.77 -7.42 -6.27
CA TYR A 8 -16.22 -6.03 -6.36
C TYR A 8 -15.75 -5.31 -7.63
N GLY A 9 -15.03 -6.00 -8.53
CA GLY A 9 -14.54 -5.47 -9.80
C GLY A 9 -13.04 -5.68 -10.03
N ARG A 10 -12.53 -5.10 -11.11
CA ARG A 10 -11.08 -5.08 -11.39
C ARG A 10 -10.41 -4.00 -10.56
N LEU A 11 -9.54 -4.40 -9.63
CA LEU A 11 -8.72 -3.47 -8.88
C LEU A 11 -7.56 -3.02 -9.78
N ASN A 12 -7.66 -1.80 -10.33
CA ASN A 12 -6.56 -1.16 -11.03
C ASN A 12 -5.70 -0.41 -10.02
N TYR A 13 -4.51 -0.95 -9.75
CA TYR A 13 -3.55 -0.34 -8.85
C TYR A 13 -2.17 -0.27 -9.46
N THR A 14 -1.44 0.77 -9.09
CA THR A 14 -0.03 0.95 -9.43
C THR A 14 0.76 0.98 -8.14
N LEU A 15 1.67 0.03 -7.95
CA LEU A 15 2.58 0.00 -6.83
C LEU A 15 3.99 0.38 -7.33
N GLN A 16 4.49 1.52 -6.88
CA GLN A 16 5.83 2.00 -7.17
C GLN A 16 6.65 2.02 -5.90
N ARG A 17 7.71 1.22 -5.86
CA ARG A 17 8.69 1.24 -4.79
C ARG A 17 9.92 2.04 -5.22
N THR A 18 10.37 2.91 -4.32
CA THR A 18 11.65 3.61 -4.38
C THR A 18 12.50 3.22 -3.15
N ASP A 19 13.75 3.69 -3.08
CA ASP A 19 14.63 3.42 -1.94
C ASP A 19 14.01 3.90 -0.62
N LYS A 20 13.38 5.08 -0.62
CA LYS A 20 12.88 5.73 0.62
C LYS A 20 11.36 5.73 0.76
N GLN A 21 10.62 5.42 -0.31
CA GLN A 21 9.17 5.47 -0.30
C GLN A 21 8.53 4.38 -1.13
N LEU A 22 7.40 3.88 -0.67
CA LEU A 22 6.47 3.05 -1.42
C LEU A 22 5.21 3.86 -1.72
N VAL A 23 4.86 3.98 -2.99
CA VAL A 23 3.68 4.70 -3.46
C VAL A 23 2.71 3.69 -4.05
N LEU A 24 1.50 3.62 -3.52
CA LEU A 24 0.40 2.83 -4.07
C LEU A 24 -0.68 3.78 -4.57
N GLN A 25 -1.00 3.71 -5.86
CA GLN A 25 -2.05 4.49 -6.48
C GLN A 25 -3.20 3.57 -6.86
N LEU A 26 -4.38 3.88 -6.33
CA LEU A 26 -5.63 3.19 -6.60
C LEU A 26 -6.46 4.04 -7.55
N GLN A 27 -6.68 3.52 -8.76
CA GLN A 27 -7.41 4.24 -9.80
C GLN A 27 -8.92 4.17 -9.59
N PRO A 28 -9.68 5.20 -10.04
CA PRO A 28 -11.13 5.16 -10.04
C PRO A 28 -11.65 4.05 -10.97
N GLY A 29 -12.83 3.49 -10.66
CA GLY A 29 -13.44 2.40 -11.45
C GLY A 29 -13.61 1.08 -10.72
N LEU A 30 -13.19 1.01 -9.45
CA LEU A 30 -13.56 -0.05 -8.52
C LEU A 30 -14.67 0.42 -7.58
N ILE A 31 -15.65 -0.44 -7.29
CA ILE A 31 -16.61 -0.20 -6.21
C ILE A 31 -15.89 -0.49 -4.89
N LEU A 32 -15.77 0.53 -4.04
CA LEU A 32 -15.14 0.38 -2.72
C LEU A 32 -15.83 -0.76 -1.96
N PRO A 33 -15.11 -1.82 -1.56
CA PRO A 33 -15.68 -2.87 -0.72
C PRO A 33 -16.13 -2.26 0.62
N PRO A 34 -17.17 -2.78 1.27
CA PRO A 34 -17.63 -2.29 2.57
C PRO A 34 -16.55 -2.40 3.68
N GLY A 35 -15.50 -3.19 3.47
CA GLY A 35 -14.31 -3.27 4.35
C GLY A 35 -13.09 -2.48 3.87
N GLY A 36 -13.20 -1.74 2.77
CA GLY A 36 -12.09 -1.05 2.11
C GLY A 36 -11.11 -1.97 1.40
N VAL A 37 -9.99 -1.38 0.98
CA VAL A 37 -8.84 -2.09 0.42
C VAL A 37 -7.80 -2.25 1.53
N VAL A 38 -7.28 -3.45 1.70
CA VAL A 38 -6.23 -3.74 2.67
C VAL A 38 -4.92 -3.98 1.93
N LEU A 39 -3.88 -3.23 2.28
CA LEU A 39 -2.53 -3.44 1.79
C LEU A 39 -1.69 -4.05 2.93
N PRO A 40 -1.42 -5.36 2.92
CA PRO A 40 -0.42 -5.94 3.81
C PRO A 40 0.97 -5.43 3.41
N TRP A 41 1.83 -5.17 4.40
CA TRP A 41 3.21 -4.74 4.13
C TRP A 41 3.98 -5.88 3.44
N PRO A 42 4.43 -5.71 2.18
CA PRO A 42 5.00 -6.80 1.40
C PRO A 42 6.50 -7.04 1.65
N TYR A 43 7.13 -6.25 2.52
CA TYR A 43 8.57 -6.32 2.78
C TYR A 43 8.86 -6.83 4.20
N GLN A 44 10.07 -7.34 4.41
CA GLN A 44 10.50 -7.75 5.74
C GLN A 44 10.79 -6.53 6.63
N GLY A 45 10.26 -6.55 7.85
CA GLY A 45 10.39 -5.47 8.83
C GLY A 45 9.12 -4.66 9.01
N THR A 46 9.19 -3.63 9.85
CA THR A 46 8.03 -2.77 10.16
C THR A 46 7.87 -1.70 9.08
N PRO A 47 6.65 -1.47 8.58
CA PRO A 47 6.39 -0.34 7.68
C PRO A 47 6.65 1.00 8.38
N GLY A 48 6.99 2.03 7.59
CA GLY A 48 7.08 3.39 8.09
C GLY A 48 5.73 4.09 8.10
N LYS A 49 5.76 5.42 8.24
CA LYS A 49 4.54 6.25 8.25
C LYS A 49 3.82 6.12 6.92
N ALA A 50 2.53 5.80 6.97
CA ALA A 50 1.66 5.77 5.81
C ALA A 50 0.77 7.01 5.80
N THR A 51 0.53 7.55 4.60
CA THR A 51 -0.46 8.57 4.34
C THR A 51 -1.33 8.16 3.17
N VAL A 52 -2.64 8.34 3.28
CA VAL A 52 -3.62 8.05 2.24
C VAL A 52 -4.24 9.38 1.83
N ASN A 53 -4.03 9.80 0.58
CA ASN A 53 -4.49 11.11 0.08
C ASN A 53 -4.06 12.31 0.95
N GLY A 54 -2.92 12.20 1.64
CA GLY A 54 -2.41 13.20 2.57
C GLY A 54 -2.90 13.07 4.02
N GLU A 55 -3.87 12.20 4.28
CA GLU A 55 -4.30 11.85 5.64
C GLU A 55 -3.37 10.80 6.25
N SER A 56 -3.06 10.95 7.53
CA SER A 56 -2.23 9.97 8.26
C SER A 56 -2.99 8.66 8.37
N ALA A 57 -2.38 7.57 7.93
CA ALA A 57 -2.99 6.25 7.99
C ALA A 57 -2.18 5.34 8.91
N GLU A 58 -2.90 4.60 9.75
CA GLU A 58 -2.31 3.72 10.75
C GLU A 58 -2.24 2.29 10.23
N TRP A 59 -1.12 1.63 10.53
CA TRP A 59 -0.93 0.21 10.28
C TRP A 59 -1.58 -0.60 11.40
N GLN A 60 -2.49 -1.50 11.04
CA GLN A 60 -3.11 -2.43 11.96
C GLN A 60 -2.53 -3.82 11.67
N ASN A 61 -1.77 -4.39 12.61
CA ASN A 61 -1.15 -5.71 12.45
C ASN A 61 -0.24 -5.88 11.20
N GLY A 62 0.36 -4.79 10.71
CA GLY A 62 1.16 -4.82 9.46
C GLY A 62 0.31 -4.68 8.19
N GLU A 63 -0.96 -4.33 8.35
CA GLU A 63 -1.91 -4.10 7.27
C GLU A 63 -2.37 -2.64 7.26
N LEU A 64 -2.35 -2.01 6.10
CA LEU A 64 -2.86 -0.66 5.90
C LEU A 64 -4.28 -0.72 5.33
N ARG A 65 -5.24 -0.12 6.04
CA ARG A 65 -6.65 -0.08 5.62
C ARG A 65 -6.95 1.21 4.88
N ILE A 66 -7.45 1.08 3.65
CA ILE A 66 -7.78 2.18 2.75
C ILE A 66 -9.28 2.17 2.52
N GLN A 67 -9.97 3.16 3.07
CA GLN A 67 -11.44 3.25 3.07
C GLN A 67 -11.96 4.30 2.07
N GLN A 68 -11.11 4.74 1.15
CA GLN A 68 -11.42 5.77 0.17
C GLN A 68 -10.87 5.38 -1.19
N LEU A 69 -11.65 5.63 -2.25
CA LEU A 69 -11.27 5.45 -3.64
C LEU A 69 -11.77 6.64 -4.46
N PRO A 70 -10.96 7.19 -5.40
CA PRO A 70 -9.56 6.87 -5.65
C PRO A 70 -8.64 7.23 -4.47
N ALA A 71 -7.49 6.54 -4.37
CA ALA A 71 -6.56 6.77 -3.26
C ALA A 71 -5.09 6.73 -3.67
N ASN A 72 -4.34 7.75 -3.27
CA ASN A 72 -2.90 7.83 -3.39
C ASN A 72 -2.26 7.60 -2.03
N VAL A 73 -1.71 6.41 -1.85
CA VAL A 73 -1.07 5.97 -0.63
C VAL A 73 0.44 6.19 -0.74
N GLN A 74 1.01 6.92 0.19
CA GLN A 74 2.46 7.11 0.35
C GLN A 74 2.89 6.46 1.65
N ILE A 75 3.92 5.62 1.58
CA ILE A 75 4.48 4.94 2.74
C ILE A 75 5.97 5.23 2.78
N ASP A 76 6.45 5.75 3.91
CA ASP A 76 7.87 5.89 4.16
C ASP A 76 8.49 4.51 4.38
N VAL A 77 9.62 4.26 3.74
CA VAL A 77 10.35 3.00 3.85
C VAL A 77 11.48 3.21 4.84
N PRO A 78 11.38 2.63 6.05
CA PRO A 78 12.41 2.80 7.05
C PRO A 78 13.71 2.15 6.58
N GLY A 79 14.84 2.78 6.94
CA GLY A 79 16.18 2.27 6.58
C GLY A 79 16.46 0.85 7.09
N ALA A 80 15.75 0.41 8.13
CA ALA A 80 15.81 -0.97 8.62
C ALA A 80 15.33 -1.98 7.56
N VAL A 81 14.22 -1.69 6.87
CA VAL A 81 13.68 -2.53 5.79
C VAL A 81 14.67 -2.57 4.63
N ARG A 82 15.20 -1.42 4.22
CA ARG A 82 16.24 -1.35 3.17
C ARG A 82 17.45 -2.24 3.46
N ARG A 83 17.90 -2.27 4.72
CA ARG A 83 19.03 -3.13 5.13
C ARG A 83 18.64 -4.61 5.14
N ALA A 84 17.42 -4.95 5.55
CA ALA A 84 16.93 -6.32 5.53
C ALA A 84 16.84 -6.88 4.10
N GLU A 85 16.37 -6.08 3.13
CA GLU A 85 16.34 -6.49 1.71
C GLU A 85 17.74 -6.76 1.14
N ARG A 86 18.74 -5.95 1.52
CA ARG A 86 20.14 -6.14 1.10
C ARG A 86 20.78 -7.41 1.65
N ALA A 87 20.31 -7.91 2.80
CA ALA A 87 20.87 -9.08 3.45
C ALA A 87 20.36 -10.41 2.85
N THR A 88 19.31 -10.37 2.02
CA THR A 88 18.73 -11.56 1.39
C THR A 88 19.03 -11.68 -0.11
N GLN A 89 19.84 -10.78 -0.68
CA GLN A 89 20.34 -10.88 -2.06
C GLN A 89 21.64 -11.65 -2.15
#